data_AF-A0A661KHT1-F1
#
_entry.id   AF-A0A661KHT1-F1
#
_cell.length_a   1.000
_cell.length_b   1.000
_cell.length_c   1.000
_cell.angle_alpha   90.00
_cell.angle_beta   90.00
_cell.angle_gamma   90.00
#
_symmetry.space_group_name_H-M   'P 1'
#
loop_
_entity.id
_entity.type
_entity.pdbx_description
1 polymer ?
#
loop_
_entity_poly.entity_id
_entity_poly.type
_entity_poly.pdbx_seq_one_letter_code
_entity_poly.pdbx_strand_id
1 'polypeptide(L)'
;MMTHFTEIVKSHCHELLDREEVQSLIDNIKSTHPRVVEELIPNLLTLGAVQKVLQNLLKEQVPIRDLVTILEALADYASVTKDPEILTEYVRERIGRHIVKQYVTDGVLYVAT
;
A
#
# COMPACT_ATOMS: atom_id res chain seq x y z
N MET A 1 2.81 -20.45 -21.82
CA MET A 1 1.43 -20.10 -21.42
C MET A 1 1.23 -20.32 -19.92
N MET A 2 1.77 -19.41 -19.10
CA MET A 2 1.50 -19.28 -17.65
C MET A 2 1.44 -17.80 -17.22
N THR A 3 1.35 -16.89 -18.20
CA THR A 3 1.37 -15.43 -17.99
C THR A 3 -0.03 -14.82 -18.06
N HIS A 4 -0.97 -15.42 -18.78
CA HIS A 4 -2.29 -14.82 -18.98
C HIS A 4 -3.24 -15.00 -17.77
N PHE A 5 -3.05 -16.03 -16.93
CA PHE A 5 -3.89 -16.27 -15.75
C PHE A 5 -3.54 -15.30 -14.61
N THR A 6 -2.24 -15.06 -14.37
CA THR A 6 -1.77 -14.07 -13.40
C THR A 6 -2.13 -12.65 -13.85
N GLU A 7 -2.14 -12.37 -15.15
CA GLU A 7 -2.62 -11.08 -15.67
C GLU A 7 -4.13 -10.91 -15.52
N ILE A 8 -4.95 -11.96 -15.72
CA ILE A 8 -6.41 -11.89 -15.52
C ILE A 8 -6.76 -11.73 -14.03
N VAL A 9 -6.07 -12.44 -13.12
CA VAL A 9 -6.24 -12.25 -11.66
C VAL A 9 -5.80 -10.83 -11.25
N LYS A 10 -4.70 -10.31 -11.83
CA LYS A 10 -4.25 -8.93 -11.59
C LYS A 10 -5.18 -7.88 -12.17
N SER A 11 -5.80 -8.12 -13.32
CA SER A 11 -6.75 -7.17 -13.93
C SER A 11 -8.07 -7.07 -13.16
N HIS A 12 -8.42 -8.09 -12.37
CA HIS A 12 -9.58 -8.10 -11.46
C HIS A 12 -9.22 -7.91 -9.97
N CYS A 13 -7.95 -7.68 -9.60
CA CYS A 13 -7.55 -7.51 -8.19
C CYS A 13 -8.22 -6.33 -7.47
N HIS A 14 -8.70 -5.33 -8.21
CA HIS A 14 -9.46 -4.22 -7.63
C HIS A 14 -10.91 -4.59 -7.26
N GLU A 15 -11.46 -5.67 -7.83
CA GLU A 15 -12.74 -6.27 -7.41
C GLU A 15 -12.56 -7.27 -6.26
N LEU A 16 -11.34 -7.75 -5.99
CA LEU A 16 -11.06 -8.73 -4.94
C LEU A 16 -11.00 -8.10 -3.54
N LEU A 17 -10.39 -6.92 -3.38
CA LEU A 17 -10.32 -6.25 -2.07
C LEU A 17 -11.66 -5.63 -1.68
N ASP A 18 -12.52 -6.50 -1.14
CA ASP A 18 -13.69 -6.11 -0.40
C ASP A 18 -13.33 -5.53 0.98
N ARG A 19 -14.34 -5.07 1.72
CA ARG A 19 -14.11 -4.52 3.05
C ARG A 19 -13.63 -5.56 4.07
N GLU A 20 -14.04 -6.82 3.94
CA GLU A 20 -13.70 -7.88 4.89
C GLU A 20 -12.24 -8.31 4.74
N GLU A 21 -11.74 -8.40 3.51
CA GLU A 21 -10.34 -8.65 3.22
C GLU A 21 -9.45 -7.53 3.75
N VAL A 22 -9.80 -6.27 3.49
CA VAL A 22 -9.06 -5.12 4.05
C VAL A 22 -9.09 -5.16 5.58
N GLN A 23 -10.26 -5.41 6.18
CA GLN A 23 -10.38 -5.51 7.62
C GLN A 23 -9.47 -6.62 8.18
N SER A 24 -9.46 -7.79 7.55
CA SER A 24 -8.61 -8.91 7.94
C SER A 24 -7.12 -8.56 7.84
N LEU A 25 -6.70 -7.87 6.78
CA LEU A 25 -5.32 -7.40 6.64
C LEU A 25 -4.94 -6.41 7.75
N ILE A 26 -5.83 -5.45 8.03
CA ILE A 26 -5.63 -4.47 9.10
C ILE A 26 -5.58 -5.14 10.47
N ASP A 27 -6.43 -6.13 10.75
CA ASP A 27 -6.47 -6.84 12.03
C ASP A 27 -5.19 -7.67 12.25
N ASN A 28 -4.65 -8.28 11.20
CA ASN A 28 -3.35 -8.96 11.25
C ASN A 28 -2.22 -7.98 11.60
N ILE A 29 -2.23 -6.79 10.99
CA ILE A 29 -1.25 -5.75 11.32
C ILE A 29 -1.49 -5.22 12.74
N LYS A 30 -2.73 -5.07 13.18
CA LYS A 30 -3.06 -4.63 14.55
C LYS A 30 -2.52 -5.59 15.61
N SER A 31 -2.47 -6.89 15.33
CA SER A 31 -1.88 -7.89 16.24
C SER A 31 -0.38 -7.69 16.46
N THR A 32 0.34 -7.16 15.47
CA THR A 32 1.80 -7.00 15.50
C THR A 32 2.26 -5.56 15.74
N HIS A 33 1.55 -4.60 15.15
CA HIS A 33 1.81 -3.16 15.17
C HIS A 33 0.53 -2.37 15.50
N PRO A 34 -0.09 -2.60 16.67
CA PRO A 34 -1.39 -2.02 17.02
C PRO A 34 -1.40 -0.49 16.96
N ARG A 35 -0.29 0.13 17.36
CA ARG A 35 -0.16 1.58 17.47
C ARG A 35 -0.35 2.30 16.13
N VAL A 36 0.23 1.78 15.05
CA VAL A 36 0.09 2.38 13.70
C VAL A 36 -1.37 2.32 13.23
N VAL A 37 -2.05 1.21 13.51
CA VAL A 37 -3.46 1.02 13.12
C VAL A 37 -4.38 1.94 13.92
N GLU A 38 -4.19 2.03 15.24
CA GLU A 38 -5.04 2.81 16.14
C GLU A 38 -4.86 4.33 15.94
N GLU A 39 -3.66 4.79 15.60
CA GLU A 39 -3.41 6.18 15.25
C GLU A 39 -4.07 6.54 13.90
N LEU A 40 -4.10 5.61 12.94
CA LEU A 40 -4.65 5.84 11.60
C LEU A 40 -6.17 5.66 11.51
N ILE A 41 -6.70 4.53 11.97
CA ILE A 41 -8.10 4.12 11.79
C ILE A 41 -8.81 4.01 13.15
N PRO A 42 -9.99 4.63 13.33
CA PRO A 42 -10.74 5.47 12.39
C PRO A 42 -10.37 6.97 12.44
N ASN A 43 -9.33 7.33 13.18
CA ASN A 43 -9.05 8.70 13.61
C ASN A 43 -8.64 9.63 12.45
N LEU A 44 -7.57 9.28 11.74
CA LEU A 44 -7.05 10.08 10.63
C LEU A 44 -7.79 9.74 9.33
N LEU A 45 -7.98 8.44 9.06
CA LEU A 45 -8.65 7.91 7.88
C LEU A 45 -9.70 6.87 8.25
N THR A 46 -10.71 6.74 7.38
CA THR A 46 -11.68 5.64 7.48
C THR A 46 -11.11 4.38 6.82
N LEU A 47 -11.62 3.20 7.21
CA LEU A 47 -11.29 1.94 6.53
C LEU A 47 -11.52 2.02 5.01
N GLY A 48 -12.58 2.73 4.58
CA GLY A 48 -12.89 2.92 3.16
C GLY A 48 -11.86 3.78 2.43
N ALA A 49 -11.28 4.79 3.07
CA ALA A 49 -10.21 5.58 2.48
C ALA A 49 -8.93 4.74 2.31
N VAL A 50 -8.58 3.94 3.32
CA VAL A 50 -7.45 3.00 3.26
C VAL A 50 -7.67 1.95 2.17
N GLN A 51 -8.86 1.35 2.12
CA GLN A 51 -9.25 0.42 1.05
C GLN A 51 -9.05 1.06 -0.33
N LYS A 52 -9.50 2.30 -0.52
CA LYS A 52 -9.38 2.98 -1.80
C LYS A 52 -7.92 3.18 -2.22
N VAL A 53 -7.05 3.56 -1.28
CA VAL A 53 -5.61 3.68 -1.54
C VAL A 53 -5.01 2.33 -1.93
N LEU A 54 -5.32 1.26 -1.19
CA LEU A 54 -4.82 -0.09 -1.50
C LEU A 54 -5.29 -0.57 -2.89
N GLN A 55 -6.54 -0.31 -3.25
CA GLN A 55 -7.08 -0.61 -4.57
C GLN A 55 -6.35 0.17 -5.67
N ASN A 56 -6.06 1.46 -5.45
CA ASN A 56 -5.31 2.28 -6.41
C ASN A 56 -3.89 1.72 -6.63
N LEU A 57 -3.18 1.40 -5.55
CA LEU A 57 -1.84 0.79 -5.63
C LEU A 57 -1.85 -0.49 -6.44
N LEU A 58 -2.81 -1.39 -6.20
CA LEU A 58 -2.94 -2.63 -6.97
C LEU A 58 -3.31 -2.40 -8.43
N LYS A 59 -4.17 -1.41 -8.71
CA LYS A 59 -4.52 -1.00 -10.08
C LYS A 59 -3.28 -0.54 -10.85
N GLU A 60 -2.34 0.10 -10.17
CA GLU A 60 -1.04 0.53 -10.70
C GLU A 60 0.04 -0.57 -10.65
N GLN A 61 -0.32 -1.80 -10.25
CA GLN A 61 0.59 -2.93 -10.09
C GLN A 61 1.69 -2.70 -9.04
N VAL A 62 1.45 -1.80 -8.08
CA VAL A 62 2.33 -1.57 -6.93
C VAL A 62 2.08 -2.66 -5.88
N PRO A 63 3.12 -3.37 -5.41
CA PRO A 63 2.94 -4.44 -4.43
C PRO A 63 2.57 -3.88 -3.05
N ILE A 64 1.51 -4.44 -2.44
CA ILE A 64 1.05 -4.07 -1.09
C ILE A 64 1.55 -5.03 0.01
N ARG A 65 2.67 -5.72 -0.21
CA ARG A 65 3.19 -6.74 0.72
C ARG A 65 3.69 -6.13 2.03
N ASP A 66 4.19 -4.90 1.97
CA ASP A 66 4.64 -4.14 3.13
C ASP A 66 3.54 -3.18 3.59
N LEU A 67 2.51 -3.74 4.24
CA LEU A 67 1.39 -2.98 4.76
C LEU A 67 1.80 -2.02 5.88
N VAL A 68 2.86 -2.32 6.64
CA VAL A 68 3.32 -1.43 7.72
C VAL A 68 3.82 -0.12 7.13
N THR A 69 4.72 -0.18 6.15
CA THR A 69 5.22 1.03 5.46
C THR A 69 4.08 1.82 4.79
N ILE A 70 3.06 1.13 4.26
CA ILE A 70 1.88 1.78 3.66
C ILE A 70 1.10 2.56 4.73
N LEU A 71 0.78 1.93 5.87
CA LEU A 71 -0.01 2.56 6.91
C LEU A 71 0.74 3.70 7.60
N GLU A 72 2.06 3.57 7.79
CA GLU A 72 2.90 4.66 8.28
C GLU A 72 2.92 5.85 7.32
N ALA A 73 3.06 5.59 6.02
CA ALA A 73 2.98 6.63 5.01
C ALA A 73 1.62 7.34 5.04
N LEU A 74 0.54 6.57 5.18
CA LEU A 74 -0.79 7.14 5.31
C LEU A 74 -0.94 7.98 6.57
N ALA A 75 -0.43 7.53 7.72
CA ALA A 75 -0.49 8.30 8.97
C ALA A 75 0.27 9.63 8.87
N ASP A 76 1.45 9.63 8.25
CA ASP A 76 2.26 10.85 8.06
C ASP A 76 1.51 11.90 7.22
N TYR A 77 0.85 11.48 6.14
CA TYR A 77 0.23 12.39 5.16
C TYR A 77 -1.27 12.62 5.37
N ALA A 78 -1.96 11.80 6.16
CA ALA A 78 -3.40 11.94 6.43
C ALA A 78 -3.77 13.22 7.20
N SER A 79 -2.79 13.83 7.88
CA SER A 79 -2.94 15.16 8.49
C SER A 79 -2.93 16.30 7.47
N VAL A 80 -2.29 16.09 6.31
CA VAL A 80 -2.15 17.07 5.23
C VAL A 80 -3.31 16.97 4.24
N THR A 81 -3.70 15.75 3.89
CA THR A 81 -4.80 15.50 2.94
C THR A 81 -5.53 14.20 3.26
N LYS A 82 -6.82 14.16 2.96
CA LYS A 82 -7.65 12.95 3.03
C LYS A 82 -8.05 12.42 1.66
N ASP A 83 -7.53 13.03 0.59
CA ASP A 83 -7.77 12.62 -0.78
C ASP A 83 -7.02 11.30 -1.08
N PRO A 84 -7.73 10.19 -1.37
CA PRO A 84 -7.11 8.91 -1.65
C PRO A 84 -6.16 8.93 -2.85
N GLU A 85 -6.41 9.77 -3.85
CA GLU A 85 -5.57 9.85 -5.06
C GLU A 85 -4.20 10.46 -4.72
N ILE A 86 -4.20 11.54 -3.94
CA ILE A 86 -2.97 12.19 -3.48
C ILE A 86 -2.22 11.28 -2.48
N LEU A 87 -2.95 10.63 -1.58
CA LEU A 87 -2.36 9.68 -0.63
C LEU A 87 -1.70 8.49 -1.34
N THR A 88 -2.29 7.98 -2.42
CA THR A 88 -1.68 6.94 -3.24
C THR A 88 -0.32 7.38 -3.77
N GLU A 89 -0.18 8.61 -4.26
CA GLU A 89 1.11 9.12 -4.77
C GLU A 89 2.19 9.16 -3.69
N TYR A 90 1.86 9.65 -2.50
CA TYR A 90 2.82 9.67 -1.38
C TYR A 90 3.25 8.27 -0.94
N VAL A 91 2.30 7.32 -0.90
CA VAL A 91 2.61 5.93 -0.57
C VAL A 91 3.51 5.31 -1.64
N ARG A 92 3.23 5.55 -2.92
CA ARG A 92 4.03 5.05 -4.06
C ARG A 92 5.46 5.55 -4.00
N GLU A 93 5.66 6.84 -3.71
CA GLU A 93 7.00 7.43 -3.54
C GLU A 93 7.75 6.75 -2.38
N ARG A 94 7.06 6.48 -1.26
CA ARG A 94 7.68 5.84 -0.09
C ARG A 94 8.06 4.39 -0.34
N ILE A 95 7.18 3.61 -0.97
CA ILE A 95 7.47 2.22 -1.37
C ILE A 95 8.62 2.19 -2.38
N GLY A 96 8.63 3.07 -3.37
CA GLY A 96 9.70 3.17 -4.37
C GLY A 96 11.07 3.35 -3.73
N ARG A 97 11.18 4.24 -2.74
CA ARG A 97 12.41 4.42 -1.95
C ARG A 97 12.79 3.17 -1.15
N HIS A 98 11.82 2.48 -0.55
CA HIS A 98 12.10 1.27 0.23
C HIS A 98 12.62 0.13 -0.66
N ILE A 99 11.97 -0.12 -1.80
CA ILE A 99 12.39 -1.11 -2.79
C ILE A 99 13.80 -0.77 -3.29
N VAL A 100 14.01 0.47 -3.76
CA VAL A 100 15.33 0.92 -4.22
C VAL A 100 16.40 0.70 -3.16
N LYS A 101 16.15 1.08 -1.91
CA LYS A 101 17.09 0.89 -0.80
C LYS A 101 17.46 -0.58 -0.55
N GLN A 102 16.55 -1.52 -0.80
CA GLN A 102 16.85 -2.96 -0.70
C GLN A 102 17.78 -3.47 -1.82
N TYR A 103 17.81 -2.80 -2.98
CA TYR A 103 18.66 -3.14 -4.12
C TYR A 103 19.92 -2.28 -4.25
N VAL A 104 20.08 -1.25 -3.41
CA VAL A 104 21.30 -0.44 -3.33
C VAL A 104 22.35 -1.21 -2.51
N THR A 105 23.36 -1.73 -3.21
CA THR A 105 24.63 -2.15 -2.60
C THR A 105 25.64 -1.03 -2.79
N ASP A 106 26.19 -0.48 -1.70
CA ASP A 106 27.22 0.58 -1.70
C ASP A 106 26.86 1.91 -2.40
N GLY A 107 25.57 2.28 -2.43
CA GLY A 107 25.13 3.59 -2.95
C GLY A 107 25.08 3.70 -4.48
N VAL A 108 25.32 2.61 -5.21
CA VAL A 108 25.29 2.56 -6.68
C VAL A 108 24.10 1.74 -7.15
N LEU A 109 23.22 2.35 -7.96
CA LEU A 109 22.12 1.65 -8.62
C LEU A 109 22.50 1.34 -10.06
N TYR A 110 22.65 0.07 -10.40
CA TYR A 110 22.87 -0.36 -11.77
C TYR A 110 21.52 -0.40 -12.51
N VAL A 111 21.25 0.64 -13.29
CA VAL A 111 20.10 0.67 -14.21
C VAL A 111 20.60 0.36 -15.62
N ALA A 112 20.06 -0.69 -16.23
CA ALA A 112 20.24 -0.91 -17.66
C ALA A 112 19.36 0.11 -18.41
N THR A 113 20.01 1.03 -19.13
CA THR A 113 19.39 1.89 -20.14
C THR A 113 19.46 1.19 -21.49
#